data_AF-A0A5C7N8S0-F1
#
_entry.id   AF-A0A5C7N8S0-F1
#
_cell.length_a   1.000
_cell.length_b   1.000
_cell.length_c   1.000
_cell.angle_alpha   90.00
_cell.angle_beta   90.00
_cell.angle_gamma   90.00
#
_symmetry.space_group_name_H-M   'P 1'
#
loop_
_entity.id
_entity.type
_entity.pdbx_description
1 polymer ?
#
loop_
_entity_poly.entity_id
_entity_poly.type
_entity_poly.pdbx_seq_one_letter_code
_entity_poly.pdbx_strand_id
1 'polypeptide(L)'
;MRLIILLLITFSTHGQSNSKLKAKPSTLEECYPYLDKIFDDTSKYTFKVFPERIAVSRLHHGLGTWIRNEWGLWRNSKLKNYFVNLGVLHPDDMSAMILTSYHRRLNEKEIKIEEQIEYCQEFYKHINVRNDSVLYSNMEKQIEEDYNLIKNLFRNGDTVQIEIYAPEKRLFQTYATSVTGYAVINDTMKMTAEIVEIKSHKRRTPEKKVGDSVRLDIFSVSLIPPRNWR
;
A
#
# COMPACT_ATOMS: atom_id res chain seq x y z
N MET A 1 -27.04 36.65 -36.13
CA MET A 1 -25.79 36.93 -35.42
C MET A 1 -25.55 35.80 -34.41
N ARG A 2 -24.73 34.79 -34.75
CA ARG A 2 -24.44 33.65 -33.85
C ARG A 2 -23.17 33.97 -33.07
N LEU A 3 -23.29 34.17 -31.77
CA LEU A 3 -22.18 34.36 -30.86
C LEU A 3 -21.66 32.98 -30.44
N ILE A 4 -20.49 32.57 -30.94
CA ILE A 4 -19.81 31.35 -30.50
C ILE A 4 -18.87 31.77 -29.36
N ILE A 5 -19.21 31.40 -28.13
CA ILE A 5 -18.34 31.57 -26.96
C ILE A 5 -17.44 30.33 -26.91
N LEU A 6 -16.18 30.47 -27.33
CA LEU A 6 -15.14 29.47 -27.11
C LEU A 6 -14.65 29.59 -25.66
N LEU A 7 -15.09 28.67 -24.80
CA LEU A 7 -14.54 28.51 -23.47
C LEU A 7 -13.17 27.82 -23.60
N LEU A 8 -12.09 28.59 -23.53
CA LEU A 8 -10.73 28.07 -23.39
C LEU A 8 -10.57 27.51 -21.97
N ILE A 9 -10.82 26.21 -21.81
CA ILE A 9 -10.42 25.48 -20.61
C ILE A 9 -8.91 25.31 -20.69
N THR A 10 -8.17 26.16 -19.99
CA THR A 10 -6.74 25.97 -19.80
C THR A 10 -6.52 24.76 -18.90
N PHE A 11 -6.11 23.64 -19.49
CA PHE A 11 -5.54 22.54 -18.71
C PHE A 11 -4.26 23.04 -18.06
N SER A 12 -4.29 23.27 -16.75
CA SER A 12 -3.09 23.44 -15.94
C SER A 12 -2.36 22.09 -15.92
N THR A 13 -1.49 21.87 -16.92
CA THR A 13 -0.49 20.82 -16.85
C THR A 13 0.38 21.14 -15.65
N HIS A 14 0.21 20.40 -14.55
CA HIS A 14 1.12 20.49 -13.42
C HIS A 14 2.46 19.94 -13.92
N GLY A 15 3.34 20.87 -14.30
CA GLY A 15 4.70 20.56 -14.66
C GLY A 15 5.34 19.83 -13.49
N GLN A 16 5.78 18.59 -13.72
CA GLN A 16 6.69 17.95 -12.80
C GLN A 16 7.97 18.78 -12.79
N SER A 17 8.10 19.69 -11.82
CA SER A 17 9.35 20.36 -11.57
C SER A 17 10.33 19.27 -11.12
N ASN A 18 11.39 19.05 -11.90
CA ASN A 18 12.51 18.18 -11.56
C ASN A 18 13.37 18.81 -10.45
N SER A 19 12.75 19.38 -9.41
CA SER A 19 13.45 19.78 -8.21
C SER A 19 14.00 18.51 -7.54
N LYS A 20 15.32 18.45 -7.37
CA LYS A 20 15.97 17.39 -6.59
C LYS A 20 15.27 17.31 -5.23
N LEU A 21 14.79 16.11 -4.87
CA LEU A 21 14.14 15.89 -3.58
C LEU A 21 15.10 16.27 -2.44
N LYS A 22 14.55 16.84 -1.36
CA LYS A 22 15.28 17.10 -0.11
C LYS A 22 15.81 15.78 0.48
N ALA A 23 16.63 15.86 1.52
CA ALA A 23 17.07 14.66 2.23
C ALA A 23 15.90 13.87 2.85
N LYS A 24 14.87 14.56 3.37
CA LYS A 24 13.63 13.98 3.93
C LYS A 24 12.45 14.95 3.71
N PRO A 25 11.20 14.45 3.57
CA PRO A 25 10.02 15.30 3.50
C PRO A 25 9.78 16.05 4.82
N SER A 26 9.11 17.20 4.76
CA SER A 26 8.77 18.04 5.91
C SER A 26 7.28 18.34 6.08
N THR A 27 6.46 18.08 5.06
CA THR A 27 4.99 18.13 5.12
C THR A 27 4.39 16.88 4.49
N LEU A 28 3.08 16.70 4.61
CA LEU A 28 2.36 15.59 3.99
C LEU A 28 2.53 15.56 2.46
N GLU A 29 2.42 16.71 1.80
CA GLU A 29 2.50 16.84 0.34
C GLU A 29 3.92 16.55 -0.16
N GLU A 30 4.94 16.94 0.62
CA GLU A 30 6.33 16.63 0.29
C GLU A 30 6.62 15.13 0.31
N CYS A 31 5.84 14.30 1.02
CA CYS A 31 6.00 12.84 1.04
C CYS A 31 5.69 12.20 -0.32
N TYR A 32 4.74 12.76 -1.06
CA TYR A 32 4.18 12.15 -2.28
C TYR A 32 5.21 11.84 -3.37
N PRO A 33 6.10 12.76 -3.77
CA PRO A 33 7.10 12.44 -4.79
C PRO A 33 8.20 11.49 -4.30
N TYR A 34 8.36 11.27 -2.98
CA TYR A 34 9.20 10.17 -2.48
C TYR A 34 8.47 8.84 -2.65
N LEU A 35 7.18 8.78 -2.31
CA LEU A 35 6.38 7.58 -2.51
C LEU A 35 6.29 7.20 -4.00
N ASP A 36 6.16 8.18 -4.89
CA ASP A 36 6.21 7.97 -6.35
C ASP A 36 7.51 7.28 -6.80
N LYS A 37 8.62 7.42 -6.05
CA LYS A 37 9.92 6.77 -6.34
C LYS A 37 10.13 5.47 -5.58
N ILE A 38 9.50 5.30 -4.42
CA ILE A 38 9.62 4.10 -3.59
C ILE A 38 8.81 2.96 -4.19
N PHE A 39 7.60 3.25 -4.66
CA PHE A 39 6.76 2.24 -5.30
C PHE A 39 7.27 1.93 -6.71
N ASP A 40 7.46 0.64 -6.99
CA ASP A 40 7.45 0.15 -8.37
C ASP A 40 6.01 0.13 -8.93
N ASP A 41 5.86 -0.01 -10.25
CA ASP A 41 4.56 0.05 -10.92
C ASP A 41 3.56 -1.00 -10.42
N THR A 42 4.01 -2.22 -10.14
CA THR A 42 3.17 -3.33 -9.67
C THR A 42 2.64 -3.05 -8.27
N SER A 43 3.52 -2.64 -7.37
CA SER A 43 3.20 -2.28 -6.00
C SER A 43 2.30 -1.05 -5.95
N LYS A 44 2.57 -0.04 -6.80
CA LYS A 44 1.74 1.18 -6.91
C LYS A 44 0.35 0.89 -7.44
N TYR A 45 0.25 0.07 -8.49
CA TYR A 45 -1.03 -0.36 -9.07
C TYR A 45 -1.87 -1.12 -8.05
N THR A 46 -1.25 -2.12 -7.39
CA THR A 46 -1.91 -2.89 -6.33
C THR A 46 -2.40 -1.97 -5.21
N PHE A 47 -1.54 -1.06 -4.74
CA PHE A 47 -1.90 -0.10 -3.71
C PHE A 47 -3.09 0.79 -4.14
N LYS A 48 -3.09 1.30 -5.37
CA LYS A 48 -4.16 2.16 -5.90
C LYS A 48 -5.50 1.42 -6.02
N VAL A 49 -5.51 0.20 -6.54
CA VAL A 49 -6.74 -0.55 -6.85
C VAL A 49 -7.39 -1.18 -5.61
N PHE A 50 -6.59 -1.57 -4.62
CA PHE A 50 -7.12 -2.15 -3.40
C PHE A 50 -7.96 -1.13 -2.60
N PRO A 51 -9.00 -1.58 -1.87
CA PRO A 51 -9.74 -0.73 -0.96
C PRO A 51 -8.79 0.01 0.00
N GLU A 52 -9.02 1.31 0.22
CA GLU A 52 -8.12 2.23 0.95
C GLU A 52 -7.63 1.63 2.28
N ARG A 53 -8.56 1.11 3.10
CA ARG A 53 -8.24 0.50 4.40
C ARG A 53 -7.25 -0.66 4.26
N ILE A 54 -7.45 -1.54 3.28
CA ILE A 54 -6.60 -2.70 3.04
C ILE A 54 -5.27 -2.28 2.46
N ALA A 55 -5.27 -1.38 1.48
CA ALA A 55 -4.06 -0.87 0.87
C ALA A 55 -3.11 -0.30 1.93
N VAL A 56 -3.64 0.48 2.87
CA VAL A 56 -2.88 1.07 3.99
C VAL A 56 -2.45 0.00 5.00
N SER A 57 -3.38 -0.88 5.43
CA SER A 57 -3.11 -1.92 6.42
C SER A 57 -2.01 -2.90 5.96
N ARG A 58 -2.05 -3.35 4.69
CA ARG A 58 -1.04 -4.24 4.09
C ARG A 58 0.38 -3.67 4.18
N LEU A 59 0.51 -2.35 4.12
CA LEU A 59 1.80 -1.67 4.13
C LEU A 59 2.23 -1.17 5.51
N HIS A 60 1.38 -1.32 6.53
CA HIS A 60 1.59 -0.73 7.86
C HIS A 60 2.91 -1.19 8.53
N HIS A 61 3.23 -2.48 8.46
CA HIS A 61 4.44 -3.06 9.07
C HIS A 61 5.65 -3.09 8.14
N GLY A 62 5.44 -3.04 6.82
CA GLY A 62 6.52 -2.93 5.84
C GLY A 62 6.91 -1.47 5.61
N LEU A 63 6.34 -0.86 4.57
CA LEU A 63 6.62 0.51 4.17
C LEU A 63 6.29 1.53 5.29
N GLY A 64 5.23 1.32 6.06
CA GLY A 64 4.88 2.19 7.19
C GLY A 64 6.00 2.24 8.24
N THR A 65 6.54 1.08 8.64
CA THR A 65 7.69 1.02 9.57
C THR A 65 8.90 1.73 8.98
N TRP A 66 9.18 1.49 7.70
CA TRP A 66 10.27 2.16 6.99
C TRP A 66 10.09 3.69 7.00
N ILE A 67 8.90 4.20 6.67
CA ILE A 67 8.56 5.64 6.72
C ILE A 67 8.84 6.21 8.12
N ARG A 68 8.36 5.54 9.18
CA ARG A 68 8.54 6.03 10.56
C ARG A 68 10.00 6.15 10.94
N ASN A 69 10.82 5.17 10.54
CA ASN A 69 12.24 5.12 10.88
C ASN A 69 13.06 6.09 10.02
N GLU A 70 12.90 6.01 8.69
CA GLU A 70 13.71 6.77 7.75
C GLU A 70 13.34 8.25 7.71
N TRP A 71 12.06 8.59 7.82
CA TRP A 71 11.63 9.99 7.85
C TRP A 71 11.63 10.57 9.27
N GLY A 72 12.03 9.77 10.26
CA GLY A 72 12.29 10.22 11.62
C GLY A 72 11.03 10.63 12.38
N LEU A 73 9.93 9.88 12.24
CA LEU A 73 8.67 10.14 12.95
C LEU A 73 8.74 9.76 14.44
N TRP A 74 9.67 8.87 14.82
CA TRP A 74 10.03 8.57 16.21
C TRP A 74 10.96 9.60 16.86
N ARG A 75 11.44 10.58 16.09
CA ARG A 75 12.39 11.61 16.52
C ARG A 75 11.83 13.00 16.24
N ASN A 76 12.55 14.04 16.66
CA ASN A 76 12.17 15.43 16.40
C ASN A 76 12.49 15.86 14.94
N SER A 77 11.77 15.28 13.97
CA SER A 77 11.87 15.68 12.55
C SER A 77 10.88 16.78 12.20
N LYS A 78 11.13 17.50 11.10
CA LYS A 78 10.18 18.52 10.60
C LYS A 78 8.82 17.91 10.25
N LEU A 79 8.82 16.72 9.62
CA LEU A 79 7.59 16.01 9.30
C LEU A 79 6.84 15.58 10.56
N LYS A 80 7.56 15.12 11.60
CA LYS A 80 6.94 14.86 12.92
C LYS A 80 6.24 16.10 13.45
N ASN A 81 6.93 17.24 13.46
CA ASN A 81 6.38 18.50 13.98
C ASN A 81 5.18 18.99 13.17
N TYR A 82 5.18 18.78 11.85
CA TYR A 82 4.01 19.03 11.00
C TYR A 82 2.77 18.29 11.50
N PHE A 83 2.86 16.98 11.73
CA PHE A 83 1.71 16.19 12.23
C PHE A 83 1.34 16.52 13.68
N VAL A 84 2.33 16.78 14.54
CA VAL A 84 2.07 17.19 15.94
C VAL A 84 1.27 18.49 15.98
N ASN A 85 1.59 19.45 15.12
CA ASN A 85 0.84 20.70 15.01
C ASN A 85 -0.60 20.50 14.52
N LEU A 86 -0.89 19.39 13.84
CA LEU A 86 -2.24 18.97 13.45
C LEU A 86 -2.95 18.14 14.53
N GLY A 87 -2.32 17.92 15.69
CA GLY A 87 -2.90 17.14 16.79
C GLY A 87 -2.74 15.62 16.64
N VAL A 88 -1.89 15.16 15.72
CA VAL A 88 -1.57 13.74 15.52
C VAL A 88 -0.25 13.45 16.20
N LEU A 89 -0.22 12.55 17.19
CA LEU A 89 0.93 12.39 18.07
C LEU A 89 1.70 11.10 17.84
N HIS A 90 1.04 10.00 17.49
CA HIS A 90 1.69 8.70 17.36
C HIS A 90 2.26 8.48 15.95
N PRO A 91 3.51 8.00 15.81
CA PRO A 91 4.12 7.76 14.49
C PRO A 91 3.37 6.76 13.62
N ASP A 92 2.67 5.78 14.22
CA ASP A 92 1.85 4.83 13.47
C ASP A 92 0.71 5.55 12.74
N ASP A 93 -0.01 6.45 13.41
CA ASP A 93 -1.04 7.30 12.80
C ASP A 93 -0.47 8.18 11.70
N MET A 94 0.67 8.82 11.96
CA MET A 94 1.33 9.68 10.98
C MET A 94 1.65 8.91 9.69
N SER A 95 2.23 7.71 9.82
CA SER A 95 2.52 6.87 8.65
C SER A 95 1.26 6.35 7.96
N ALA A 96 0.21 6.04 8.72
CA ALA A 96 -1.08 5.65 8.16
C ALA A 96 -1.71 6.81 7.37
N MET A 97 -1.75 8.02 7.94
CA MET A 97 -2.27 9.22 7.27
C MET A 97 -1.49 9.58 6.01
N ILE A 98 -0.16 9.42 6.01
CA ILE A 98 0.67 9.58 4.81
C ILE A 98 0.21 8.63 3.71
N LEU A 99 0.07 7.33 4.03
CA LEU A 99 -0.33 6.31 3.07
C LEU A 99 -1.78 6.51 2.61
N THR A 100 -2.72 6.78 3.51
CA THR A 100 -4.12 7.09 3.20
C THR A 100 -4.23 8.28 2.26
N SER A 101 -3.54 9.37 2.57
CA SER A 101 -3.58 10.58 1.73
C SER A 101 -2.93 10.35 0.36
N TYR A 102 -1.86 9.57 0.31
CA TYR A 102 -1.25 9.17 -0.96
C TYR A 102 -2.19 8.27 -1.79
N HIS A 103 -2.89 7.32 -1.16
CA HIS A 103 -3.91 6.48 -1.82
C HIS A 103 -5.03 7.34 -2.42
N ARG A 104 -5.55 8.31 -1.65
CA ARG A 104 -6.57 9.26 -2.11
C ARG A 104 -6.07 10.10 -3.28
N ARG A 105 -4.84 10.63 -3.21
CA ARG A 105 -4.20 11.34 -4.33
C ARG A 105 -4.14 10.49 -5.60
N LEU A 106 -3.68 9.24 -5.50
CA LEU A 106 -3.58 8.34 -6.64
C LEU A 106 -4.93 8.04 -7.30
N ASN A 107 -6.02 8.12 -6.52
CA ASN A 107 -7.39 7.89 -6.94
C ASN A 107 -8.21 9.17 -7.15
N GLU A 108 -7.56 10.35 -7.20
CA GLU A 108 -8.21 11.65 -7.39
C GLU A 108 -9.34 11.92 -6.38
N LYS A 109 -9.22 11.37 -5.17
CA LYS A 109 -10.14 11.59 -4.06
C LYS A 109 -9.67 12.76 -3.20
N GLU A 110 -10.63 13.47 -2.62
CA GLU A 110 -10.34 14.50 -1.63
C GLU A 110 -9.57 13.91 -0.44
N ILE A 111 -8.52 14.60 0.01
CA ILE A 111 -7.66 14.12 1.10
C ILE A 111 -8.42 14.04 2.42
N LYS A 112 -9.34 14.99 2.70
CA LYS A 112 -10.15 15.07 3.93
C LYS A 112 -9.27 14.88 5.17
N ILE A 113 -8.31 15.79 5.35
CA ILE A 113 -7.27 15.65 6.37
C ILE A 113 -7.88 15.75 7.78
N GLU A 114 -8.91 16.57 7.96
CA GLU A 114 -9.64 16.75 9.21
C GLU A 114 -10.32 15.44 9.63
N GLU A 115 -11.01 14.76 8.71
CA GLU A 115 -11.63 13.45 8.98
C GLU A 115 -10.60 12.39 9.37
N GLN A 116 -9.40 12.42 8.77
CA GLN A 116 -8.32 11.51 9.14
C GLN A 116 -7.79 11.78 10.56
N ILE A 117 -7.68 13.06 10.94
CA ILE A 117 -7.25 13.48 12.29
C ILE A 117 -8.29 13.04 13.32
N GLU A 118 -9.58 13.30 13.05
CA GLU A 118 -10.68 12.90 13.93
C GLU A 118 -10.69 11.39 14.18
N TYR A 119 -10.50 10.59 13.12
CA TYR A 119 -10.41 9.13 13.24
C TYR A 119 -9.32 8.68 14.22
N CYS A 120 -8.11 9.26 14.11
CA CYS A 120 -7.01 8.96 15.02
C CYS A 120 -7.35 9.36 16.46
N GLN A 121 -7.95 10.53 16.66
CA GLN A 121 -8.29 11.04 17.99
C GLN A 121 -9.40 10.23 18.67
N GLU A 122 -10.46 9.88 17.95
CA GLU A 122 -11.56 9.05 18.46
C GLU A 122 -11.07 7.68 18.93
N PHE A 123 -10.13 7.07 18.21
CA PHE A 123 -9.51 5.81 18.61
C PHE A 123 -8.89 5.90 20.03
N TYR A 124 -8.08 6.93 20.30
CA TYR A 124 -7.48 7.12 21.62
C TYR A 124 -8.49 7.51 22.71
N LYS A 125 -9.54 8.28 22.38
CA LYS A 125 -10.63 8.55 23.33
C LYS A 125 -11.29 7.25 23.79
N HIS A 126 -11.58 6.34 22.87
CA HIS A 126 -12.19 5.05 23.21
C HIS A 126 -11.30 4.15 24.08
N ILE A 127 -9.99 4.14 23.85
CA ILE A 127 -9.03 3.40 24.70
C ILE A 127 -9.05 3.96 26.12
N ASN A 128 -8.92 5.28 26.27
CA ASN A 128 -8.82 5.93 27.57
C ASN A 128 -10.09 5.78 28.42
N VAL A 129 -11.27 5.66 27.79
CA VAL A 129 -12.55 5.52 28.49
C VAL A 129 -12.79 4.10 28.99
N ARG A 130 -12.30 3.07 28.30
CA ARG A 130 -12.67 1.66 28.59
C ARG A 130 -11.70 0.92 29.52
N ASN A 131 -10.48 1.42 29.71
CA ASN A 131 -9.43 0.93 30.62
C ASN A 131 -9.08 -0.58 30.58
N ASP A 132 -9.66 -1.37 29.67
CA ASP A 132 -9.27 -2.73 29.31
C ASP A 132 -9.69 -3.04 27.86
N SER A 133 -8.87 -3.87 27.20
CA SER A 133 -9.04 -4.56 25.89
C SER A 133 -9.81 -3.83 24.78
N VAL A 134 -9.09 -3.46 23.71
CA VAL A 134 -9.67 -2.94 22.46
C VAL A 134 -10.47 -4.04 21.73
N LEU A 135 -11.72 -4.24 22.13
CA LEU A 135 -12.66 -5.11 21.42
C LEU A 135 -13.33 -4.32 20.29
N TYR A 136 -12.88 -4.55 19.06
CA TYR A 136 -13.59 -4.11 17.86
C TYR A 136 -14.81 -5.01 17.64
N SER A 137 -15.98 -4.58 18.09
CA SER A 137 -17.22 -5.37 18.06
C SER A 137 -17.64 -5.84 16.66
N ASN A 138 -17.06 -5.28 15.60
CA ASN A 138 -17.44 -5.53 14.21
C ASN A 138 -16.27 -6.05 13.35
N MET A 139 -15.14 -6.46 13.94
CA MET A 139 -13.93 -6.82 13.18
C MET A 139 -14.19 -7.95 12.18
N GLU A 140 -14.89 -9.02 12.58
CA GLU A 140 -15.16 -10.17 11.70
C GLU A 140 -15.99 -9.77 10.48
N LYS A 141 -17.09 -9.04 10.70
CA LYS A 141 -17.93 -8.52 9.61
C LYS A 141 -17.11 -7.66 8.65
N GLN A 142 -16.26 -6.82 9.20
CA GLN A 142 -15.43 -5.90 8.46
C GLN A 142 -14.27 -6.60 7.72
N ILE A 143 -13.77 -7.74 8.22
CA ILE A 143 -12.83 -8.61 7.51
C ILE A 143 -13.53 -9.29 6.33
N GLU A 144 -14.75 -9.79 6.53
CA GLU A 144 -15.53 -10.47 5.49
C GLU A 144 -15.89 -9.50 4.35
N GLU A 145 -16.33 -8.28 4.67
CA GLU A 145 -16.59 -7.24 3.67
C GLU A 145 -15.35 -6.93 2.82
N ASP A 146 -14.19 -6.77 3.47
CA ASP A 146 -12.94 -6.49 2.77
C ASP A 146 -12.46 -7.67 1.94
N TYR A 147 -12.60 -8.89 2.45
CA TYR A 147 -12.29 -10.10 1.70
C TYR A 147 -13.12 -10.15 0.41
N ASN A 148 -14.42 -9.88 0.51
CA ASN A 148 -15.32 -9.86 -0.66
C ASN A 148 -14.98 -8.74 -1.64
N LEU A 149 -14.64 -7.54 -1.16
CA LEU A 149 -14.20 -6.44 -2.03
C LEU A 149 -12.94 -6.79 -2.81
N ILE A 150 -11.94 -7.38 -2.15
CA ILE A 150 -10.67 -7.75 -2.78
C ILE A 150 -10.86 -8.94 -3.72
N LYS A 151 -11.63 -9.95 -3.33
CA LYS A 151 -11.86 -11.15 -4.15
C LYS A 151 -12.42 -10.80 -5.54
N ASN A 152 -13.26 -9.78 -5.62
CA ASN A 152 -13.85 -9.31 -6.87
C ASN A 152 -12.85 -8.62 -7.83
N LEU A 153 -11.63 -8.33 -7.37
CA LEU A 153 -10.56 -7.77 -8.20
C LEU A 153 -9.88 -8.82 -9.10
N PHE A 154 -10.05 -10.11 -8.81
CA PHE A 154 -9.37 -11.19 -9.52
C PHE A 154 -10.30 -11.92 -10.49
N ARG A 155 -9.74 -12.35 -11.62
CA ARG A 155 -10.41 -13.15 -12.65
C ARG A 155 -9.59 -14.37 -13.01
N ASN A 156 -10.26 -15.43 -13.45
CA ASN A 156 -9.56 -16.58 -14.04
C ASN A 156 -8.76 -16.12 -15.26
N GLY A 157 -7.51 -16.57 -15.36
CA GLY A 157 -6.56 -16.14 -16.38
C GLY A 157 -5.74 -14.90 -16.01
N ASP A 158 -6.07 -14.17 -14.94
CA ASP A 158 -5.24 -13.07 -14.49
C ASP A 158 -3.88 -13.58 -14.02
N THR A 159 -2.82 -12.86 -14.39
CA THR A 159 -1.49 -13.08 -13.84
C THR A 159 -1.30 -12.21 -12.61
N VAL A 160 -0.87 -12.81 -11.50
CA VAL A 160 -0.54 -12.13 -10.25
C VAL A 160 0.92 -12.34 -9.90
N GLN A 161 1.50 -11.35 -9.22
CA GLN A 161 2.81 -11.49 -8.59
C GLN A 161 2.61 -12.05 -7.17
N ILE A 162 3.37 -13.10 -6.86
CA ILE A 162 3.36 -13.79 -5.57
C ILE A 162 4.77 -13.83 -4.97
N GLU A 163 4.85 -13.99 -3.65
CA GLU A 163 6.08 -14.37 -2.98
C GLU A 163 6.12 -15.90 -2.81
N ILE A 164 7.22 -16.50 -3.23
CA ILE A 164 7.48 -17.93 -3.07
C ILE A 164 8.59 -18.09 -2.06
N TYR A 165 8.33 -18.83 -0.99
CA TYR A 165 9.34 -19.08 0.02
C TYR A 165 10.56 -19.81 -0.56
N ALA A 166 11.73 -19.37 -0.15
CA ALA A 166 12.99 -19.98 -0.49
C ALA A 166 13.90 -19.92 0.75
N PRO A 167 14.37 -21.04 1.30
CA PRO A 167 15.35 -20.99 2.37
C PRO A 167 16.69 -20.47 1.84
N GLU A 168 17.33 -19.57 2.58
CA GLU A 168 18.69 -19.10 2.30
C GLU A 168 19.62 -19.54 3.41
N LYS A 169 20.60 -20.39 3.07
CA LYS A 169 21.63 -20.81 4.01
C LYS A 169 22.73 -19.75 4.07
N ARG A 170 22.96 -19.18 5.24
CA ARG A 170 24.08 -18.27 5.53
C ARG A 170 24.85 -18.80 6.72
N LEU A 171 26.14 -19.12 6.52
CA LEU A 171 26.96 -19.75 7.55
C LEU A 171 26.22 -20.93 8.20
N PHE A 172 26.25 -21.04 9.53
CA PHE A 172 25.65 -22.11 10.32
C PHE A 172 24.13 -21.95 10.53
N GLN A 173 23.46 -21.03 9.83
CA GLN A 173 22.03 -20.76 10.00
C GLN A 173 21.29 -20.74 8.66
N THR A 174 20.05 -21.21 8.68
CA THR A 174 19.12 -21.10 7.54
C THR A 174 18.10 -20.03 7.87
N TYR A 175 17.90 -19.11 6.94
CA TYR A 175 16.94 -18.02 7.07
C TYR A 175 15.78 -18.24 6.11
N ALA A 176 14.60 -17.86 6.59
CA ALA A 176 13.42 -17.69 5.77
C ALA A 176 13.62 -16.49 4.82
N THR A 177 13.50 -16.70 3.50
CA THR A 177 13.39 -15.61 2.53
C THR A 177 12.37 -15.98 1.46
N SER A 178 12.14 -15.08 0.51
CA SER A 178 11.25 -15.29 -0.61
C SER A 178 11.93 -14.89 -1.92
N VAL A 179 11.36 -15.38 -3.01
CA VAL A 179 11.63 -14.94 -4.38
C VAL A 179 10.33 -14.52 -5.02
N THR A 180 10.41 -13.65 -6.03
CA THR A 180 9.24 -13.23 -6.79
C THR A 180 8.83 -14.34 -7.74
N GLY A 181 7.56 -14.74 -7.68
CA GLY A 181 6.92 -15.60 -8.67
C GLY A 181 5.79 -14.88 -9.39
N TYR A 182 5.41 -15.42 -10.53
CA TYR A 182 4.20 -15.04 -11.26
C TYR A 182 3.33 -16.29 -11.43
N ALA A 183 2.05 -16.15 -11.14
CA ALA A 183 1.09 -17.23 -11.23
C ALA A 183 -0.17 -16.79 -11.97
N VAL A 184 -0.76 -17.70 -12.75
CA VAL A 184 -2.01 -17.49 -13.46
C VAL A 184 -3.15 -18.09 -12.65
N ILE A 185 -4.18 -17.30 -12.38
CA ILE A 185 -5.33 -17.74 -11.58
C ILE A 185 -6.16 -18.74 -12.37
N ASN A 186 -6.35 -19.94 -11.80
CA ASN A 186 -7.11 -21.02 -12.43
C ASN A 186 -8.54 -21.14 -11.85
N ASP A 187 -8.73 -20.76 -10.58
CA ASP A 187 -10.03 -20.82 -9.88
C ASP A 187 -10.15 -19.70 -8.84
N THR A 188 -10.95 -18.67 -9.14
CA THR A 188 -11.24 -17.55 -8.23
C THR A 188 -12.15 -17.92 -7.06
N MET A 189 -12.92 -19.01 -7.12
CA MET A 189 -13.71 -19.45 -5.97
C MET A 189 -12.80 -20.01 -4.87
N LYS A 190 -11.81 -20.81 -5.27
CA LYS A 190 -10.81 -21.41 -4.36
C LYS A 190 -9.57 -20.54 -4.16
N MET A 191 -9.43 -19.47 -4.94
CA MET A 191 -8.23 -18.63 -5.04
C MET A 191 -6.97 -19.48 -5.27
N THR A 192 -7.00 -20.33 -6.31
CA THR A 192 -5.83 -21.13 -6.70
C THR A 192 -5.26 -20.67 -8.02
N ALA A 193 -3.93 -20.71 -8.12
CA ALA A 193 -3.18 -20.29 -9.29
C ALA A 193 -2.06 -21.27 -9.61
N GLU A 194 -1.64 -21.33 -10.87
CA GLU A 194 -0.48 -22.10 -11.33
C GLU A 194 0.71 -21.19 -11.55
N ILE A 195 1.87 -21.57 -11.00
CA ILE A 195 3.10 -20.79 -11.14
C ILE A 195 3.61 -20.92 -12.58
N VAL A 196 3.75 -19.79 -13.28
CA VAL A 196 4.24 -19.76 -14.67
C VAL A 196 5.68 -19.25 -14.78
N GLU A 197 6.15 -18.47 -13.80
CA GLU A 197 7.50 -17.94 -13.78
C GLU A 197 8.00 -17.77 -12.33
N ILE A 198 9.29 -18.01 -12.11
CA ILE A 198 9.96 -17.70 -10.85
C ILE A 198 11.23 -16.91 -11.14
N LYS A 199 11.29 -15.68 -10.62
CA LYS A 199 12.50 -14.85 -10.63
C LYS A 199 13.36 -15.16 -9.41
N SER A 200 14.04 -16.31 -9.45
CA SER A 200 15.00 -16.69 -8.41
C SER A 200 16.43 -16.27 -8.76
N HIS A 201 17.18 -15.79 -7.78
CA HIS A 201 18.63 -15.62 -7.90
C HIS A 201 19.34 -16.97 -7.70
N LYS A 202 20.47 -17.18 -8.40
CA LYS A 202 21.23 -18.46 -8.46
C LYS A 202 21.54 -19.15 -7.12
N ARG A 203 21.41 -18.47 -5.97
CA ARG A 203 21.71 -19.00 -4.62
C ARG A 203 20.48 -19.43 -3.82
N ARG A 204 19.27 -19.29 -4.36
CA ARG A 204 18.01 -19.61 -3.68
C ARG A 204 17.28 -20.72 -4.42
N THR A 205 16.91 -21.77 -3.68
CA THR A 205 16.06 -22.85 -4.19
C THR A 205 14.66 -22.61 -3.66
N PRO A 206 13.70 -22.16 -4.49
CA PRO A 206 12.34 -21.93 -4.06
C PRO A 206 11.67 -23.26 -3.70
N GLU A 207 10.75 -23.24 -2.73
CA GLU A 207 10.03 -24.44 -2.29
C GLU A 207 9.02 -24.94 -3.33
N LYS A 208 8.60 -24.05 -4.24
CA LYS A 208 7.72 -24.33 -5.37
C LYS A 208 8.46 -24.19 -6.69
N LYS A 209 7.90 -24.82 -7.73
CA LYS A 209 8.42 -24.80 -9.10
C LYS A 209 7.36 -24.28 -10.07
N VAL A 210 7.81 -23.88 -11.25
CA VAL A 210 6.91 -23.60 -12.38
C VAL A 210 6.06 -24.86 -12.65
N GLY A 211 4.76 -24.67 -12.85
CA GLY A 211 3.76 -25.72 -12.98
C GLY A 211 3.09 -26.14 -11.67
N ASP A 212 3.63 -25.75 -10.50
CA ASP A 212 2.96 -26.06 -9.22
C ASP A 212 1.70 -25.21 -9.04
N SER A 213 0.65 -25.85 -8.53
CA SER A 213 -0.57 -25.17 -8.07
C SER A 213 -0.39 -24.64 -6.65
N VAL A 214 -0.79 -23.40 -6.42
CA VAL A 214 -0.73 -22.71 -5.12
C VAL A 214 -2.06 -22.10 -4.75
N ARG A 215 -2.35 -22.06 -3.44
CA ARG A 215 -3.46 -21.28 -2.89
C ARG A 215 -2.96 -19.86 -2.61
N LEU A 216 -3.67 -18.87 -3.14
CA LEU A 216 -3.35 -17.46 -2.96
C LEU A 216 -3.93 -16.94 -1.65
N ASP A 217 -3.10 -16.26 -0.87
CA ASP A 217 -3.55 -15.31 0.13
C ASP A 217 -3.79 -13.96 -0.56
N ILE A 218 -5.05 -13.56 -0.67
CA ILE A 218 -5.47 -12.37 -1.42
C ILE A 218 -4.92 -11.07 -0.82
N PHE A 219 -4.51 -11.08 0.45
CA PHE A 219 -3.87 -9.94 1.12
C PHE A 219 -2.36 -9.87 0.87
N SER A 220 -1.77 -10.91 0.28
CA SER A 220 -0.32 -11.02 0.06
C SER A 220 0.08 -11.08 -1.41
N VAL A 221 -0.89 -11.10 -2.33
CA VAL A 221 -0.65 -11.04 -3.79
C VAL A 221 -0.63 -9.60 -4.30
N SER A 222 0.12 -9.38 -5.38
CA SER A 222 0.13 -8.10 -6.11
C SER A 222 -0.45 -8.27 -7.51
N LEU A 223 -1.25 -7.29 -7.94
CA LEU A 223 -1.87 -7.25 -9.26
C LEU A 223 -0.87 -6.70 -10.27
N ILE A 224 -0.77 -7.34 -11.44
CA ILE A 224 0.06 -6.84 -12.53
C ILE A 224 -0.67 -5.69 -13.22
N PRO A 225 -0.04 -4.51 -13.36
CA PRO A 225 -0.65 -3.38 -14.05
C PRO A 225 -0.88 -3.71 -15.53
N PRO A 226 -1.96 -3.20 -16.15
CA PRO A 226 -2.13 -3.29 -17.59
C PRO A 226 -0.99 -2.56 -18.32
N ARG A 227 -0.66 -2.98 -19.54
CA ARG A 227 0.50 -2.47 -20.32
C ARG A 227 0.59 -0.93 -20.45
N ASN A 228 -0.53 -0.21 -20.31
CA ASN A 228 -0.60 1.25 -20.45
C ASN A 228 -0.91 1.97 -19.13
N TRP A 229 -0.67 1.33 -17.98
CA TRP A 229 -0.81 1.94 -16.66
C TRP A 229 0.13 3.14 -16.50
N ARG A 230 -0.39 4.24 -15.92
CA ARG A 230 0.36 5.43 -15.50
C ARG A 230 -0.26 6.00 -14.23
#